data_AF-A0A7W9YH54-F1
#
_entry.id   AF-A0A7W9YH54-F1
#
_cell.length_a   1.000
_cell.length_b   1.000
_cell.length_c   1.000
_cell.angle_alpha   90.00
_cell.angle_beta   90.00
_cell.angle_gamma   90.00
#
_symmetry.space_group_name_H-M   'P 1'
#
loop_
_entity.id
_entity.type
_entity.pdbx_description
1 polymer ?
#
loop_
_entity_poly.entity_id
_entity_poly.type
_entity_poly.pdbx_seq_one_letter_code
_entity_poly.pdbx_strand_id
1 'polypeptide(L)'
;MFHTLQMHIRFAPDLRPPGSATAERFDLFVDRVGDALWALEHADSAVADPDTGADPAERSLVVGMRISAATLQDAHEVLLAHVRHVVSIAERRGGATVGFRAERRPAVRDIGLVSA
;
A
#
# COMPACT_ATOMS: atom_id res chain seq x y z
N MET A 1 -17.50 13.13 0.31
CA MET A 1 -17.92 12.09 1.27
C MET A 1 -16.72 11.19 1.48
N PHE A 2 -16.48 10.67 2.70
CA PHE A 2 -15.38 9.73 2.90
C PHE A 2 -15.83 8.29 2.66
N HIS A 3 -15.00 7.53 1.94
CA HIS A 3 -15.13 6.09 1.74
C HIS A 3 -13.95 5.38 2.39
N THR A 4 -14.21 4.37 3.21
CA THR A 4 -13.16 3.57 3.86
C THR A 4 -12.85 2.37 3.00
N LEU A 5 -11.62 2.28 2.50
CA LEU A 5 -11.24 1.25 1.55
C LEU A 5 -9.98 0.51 2.01
N GLN A 6 -9.91 -0.76 1.62
CA GLN A 6 -8.74 -1.60 1.77
C GLN A 6 -8.24 -2.07 0.43
N MET A 7 -6.92 -2.22 0.32
CA MET A 7 -6.27 -2.85 -0.80
C MET A 7 -5.32 -3.93 -0.30
N HIS A 8 -5.52 -5.15 -0.79
CA HIS A 8 -4.61 -6.26 -0.53
C HIS A 8 -3.66 -6.44 -1.71
N ILE A 9 -2.37 -6.48 -1.39
CA ILE A 9 -1.27 -6.55 -2.34
C ILE A 9 -0.41 -7.73 -1.96
N ARG A 10 -0.14 -8.61 -2.91
CA ARG A 10 0.87 -9.66 -2.79
C ARG A 10 2.13 -9.25 -3.55
N PHE A 11 3.28 -9.60 -3.03
CA PHE A 11 4.56 -9.29 -3.65
C PHE A 11 5.29 -10.56 -4.03
N ALA A 12 5.59 -10.68 -5.33
CA ALA A 12 6.50 -11.69 -5.82
C ALA A 12 7.95 -11.25 -5.55
N PRO A 13 8.82 -12.15 -5.09
CA PRO A 13 10.23 -11.84 -4.94
C PRO A 13 10.87 -11.59 -6.32
N ASP A 14 11.54 -10.45 -6.48
CA ASP A 14 12.51 -10.25 -7.53
C ASP A 14 13.82 -10.93 -7.09
N LEU A 15 14.04 -12.13 -7.62
CA LEU A 15 15.14 -13.03 -7.24
C LEU A 15 16.53 -12.56 -7.73
N ARG A 16 16.66 -11.30 -8.16
CA ARG A 16 17.90 -10.76 -8.73
C ARG A 16 18.35 -9.49 -8.02
N PRO A 17 19.53 -9.51 -7.36
CA PRO A 17 20.38 -10.67 -7.11
C PRO A 17 19.75 -11.66 -6.11
N PRO A 18 20.15 -12.95 -6.13
CA PRO A 18 19.64 -13.95 -5.17
C PRO A 18 19.87 -13.49 -3.72
N GLY A 19 18.86 -13.65 -2.86
CA GLY A 19 18.92 -13.21 -1.45
C GLY A 19 18.44 -11.78 -1.17
N SER A 20 17.92 -11.07 -2.18
CA SER A 20 17.30 -9.75 -2.05
C SER A 20 15.91 -9.76 -1.38
N ALA A 21 15.22 -10.90 -1.35
CA ALA A 21 13.83 -11.01 -0.89
C ALA A 21 13.68 -11.73 0.46
N THR A 22 14.41 -11.27 1.47
CA THR A 22 14.30 -11.80 2.86
C THR A 22 13.09 -11.19 3.58
N ALA A 23 12.62 -11.84 4.66
CA ALA A 23 11.56 -11.29 5.51
C ALA A 23 11.96 -9.93 6.11
N GLU A 24 13.21 -9.79 6.58
CA GLU A 24 13.74 -8.52 7.10
C GLU A 24 13.72 -7.39 6.05
N ARG A 25 14.00 -7.71 4.78
CA ARG A 25 13.90 -6.72 3.70
C ARG A 25 12.46 -6.38 3.34
N PHE A 26 11.55 -7.33 3.51
CA PHE A 26 10.13 -7.08 3.34
C PHE A 26 9.62 -6.16 4.46
N ASP A 27 10.04 -6.39 5.70
CA ASP A 27 9.72 -5.55 6.86
C ASP A 27 10.18 -4.10 6.64
N LEU A 28 11.45 -3.90 6.26
CA LEU A 28 11.97 -2.58 5.88
C LEU A 28 11.25 -1.94 4.69
N PHE A 29 10.69 -2.75 3.78
CA PHE A 29 9.86 -2.24 2.70
C PHE A 29 8.50 -1.75 3.23
N VAL A 30 7.86 -2.52 4.12
CA VAL A 30 6.60 -2.16 4.76
C VAL A 30 6.74 -0.86 5.55
N ASP A 31 7.81 -0.69 6.33
CA ASP A 31 8.10 0.55 7.05
C ASP A 31 8.12 1.77 6.11
N ARG A 32 8.78 1.63 4.96
CA ARG A 32 8.83 2.71 3.95
C ARG A 32 7.49 2.98 3.29
N VAL A 33 6.64 1.96 3.14
CA VAL A 33 5.26 2.16 2.69
C VAL A 33 4.50 2.96 3.74
N GLY A 34 4.64 2.62 5.03
CA GLY A 34 4.07 3.37 6.14
C GLY A 34 4.49 4.84 6.14
N ASP A 35 5.80 5.11 6.04
CA ASP A 35 6.35 6.47 5.96
C ASP A 35 5.79 7.25 4.76
N ALA A 36 5.65 6.60 3.61
CA ALA A 36 5.13 7.21 2.40
C ALA A 36 3.62 7.47 2.47
N LEU A 37 2.86 6.62 3.17
CA LEU A 37 1.43 6.85 3.44
C LEU A 37 1.22 8.00 4.40
N TRP A 38 2.02 8.08 5.45
CA TRP A 38 1.94 9.19 6.40
C TRP A 38 2.29 10.51 5.72
N ALA A 39 3.30 10.53 4.85
CA ALA A 39 3.60 11.70 4.02
C ALA A 39 2.47 12.05 3.04
N LEU A 40 1.77 11.05 2.49
CA LEU A 40 0.65 11.26 1.58
C LEU A 40 -0.54 11.93 2.28
N GLU A 41 -0.90 11.50 3.49
CA GLU A 41 -1.97 12.11 4.29
C GLU A 41 -1.70 13.61 4.55
N HIS A 42 -0.44 13.98 4.80
CA HIS A 42 -0.06 15.38 4.97
C HIS A 42 -0.08 16.19 3.67
N ALA A 43 0.09 15.52 2.53
CA ALA A 43 0.19 16.16 1.21
C ALA A 43 -1.15 16.28 0.50
N ASP A 44 -2.09 15.36 0.75
CA ASP A 44 -3.39 15.32 0.09
C ASP A 44 -4.54 15.20 1.10
N SER A 45 -5.28 16.30 1.26
CA SER A 45 -6.47 16.38 2.11
C SER A 45 -7.62 15.44 1.71
N ALA A 46 -7.56 14.82 0.53
CA ALA A 46 -8.51 13.78 0.13
C ALA A 46 -8.22 12.42 0.79
N VAL A 47 -7.05 12.24 1.42
CA VAL A 47 -6.64 11.02 2.12
C VAL A 47 -6.66 11.27 3.62
N ALA A 48 -7.19 10.32 4.39
CA ALA A 48 -7.18 10.37 5.86
C ALA A 48 -7.04 8.97 6.46
N ASP A 49 -6.49 8.91 7.68
CA ASP A 49 -6.37 7.70 8.49
C ASP A 49 -5.75 6.52 7.72
N PRO A 50 -4.57 6.68 7.08
CA PRO A 50 -3.92 5.56 6.42
C PRO A 50 -3.46 4.52 7.46
N ASP A 51 -3.66 3.26 7.13
CA ASP A 51 -3.24 2.12 7.96
C ASP A 51 -2.60 1.03 7.09
N THR A 52 -1.70 0.26 7.69
CA THR A 52 -1.03 -0.85 7.02
C THR A 52 -0.92 -2.07 7.91
N GLY A 53 -1.23 -3.23 7.34
CA GLY A 53 -0.95 -4.54 7.95
C GLY A 53 -0.14 -5.39 7.00
N ALA A 54 0.87 -6.10 7.49
CA ALA A 54 1.73 -6.92 6.64
C ALA A 54 1.86 -8.35 7.17
N ASP A 55 2.00 -9.30 6.25
CA ASP A 55 2.40 -10.67 6.55
C ASP A 55 3.73 -10.93 5.82
N PRO A 56 4.86 -10.94 6.55
CA PRO A 56 6.17 -11.20 5.96
C PRO A 56 6.36 -12.62 5.40
N ALA A 57 5.62 -13.60 5.93
CA ALA A 57 5.70 -14.99 5.47
C ALA A 57 5.00 -15.16 4.11
N GLU A 58 3.82 -14.54 3.96
CA GLU A 58 3.05 -14.51 2.72
C GLU A 58 3.50 -13.40 1.75
N ARG A 59 4.40 -12.51 2.20
CA ARG A 59 4.84 -11.30 1.50
C ARG A 59 3.65 -10.50 0.98
N SER A 60 2.70 -10.26 1.88
CA SER A 60 1.51 -9.50 1.58
C SER A 60 1.42 -8.24 2.43
N LEU A 61 0.75 -7.24 1.86
CA LEU A 61 0.46 -5.97 2.49
C LEU A 61 -1.01 -5.66 2.29
N VAL A 62 -1.62 -5.23 3.36
CA VAL A 62 -2.90 -4.57 3.42
C VAL A 62 -2.63 -3.08 3.58
N VAL A 63 -3.22 -2.27 2.72
CA VAL A 63 -3.28 -0.81 2.90
C VAL A 63 -4.73 -0.40 3.06
N GLY A 64 -5.05 0.25 4.18
CA GLY A 64 -6.34 0.89 4.42
C GLY A 64 -6.21 2.40 4.36
N MET A 65 -7.24 3.10 3.89
CA MET A 65 -7.34 4.56 4.04
C MET A 65 -8.78 5.02 3.83
N ARG A 66 -9.08 6.21 4.34
CA ARG A 66 -10.32 6.95 4.03
C ARG A 66 -10.05 7.91 2.90
N ILE A 67 -10.93 7.90 1.90
CA ILE A 67 -10.79 8.73 0.71
C ILE A 67 -12.02 9.61 0.53
N SER A 68 -11.80 10.91 0.45
CA SER A 68 -12.82 11.89 0.10
C SER A 68 -13.07 11.85 -1.40
N ALA A 69 -14.24 11.39 -1.80
CA ALA A 69 -14.65 11.38 -3.20
C ALA A 69 -16.16 11.65 -3.35
N ALA A 70 -16.61 11.85 -4.59
CA ALA A 70 -18.02 11.99 -4.92
C ALA A 70 -18.71 10.62 -5.01
N THR A 71 -18.00 9.61 -5.51
CA THR A 71 -18.51 8.24 -5.64
C THR A 71 -17.52 7.21 -5.11
N LEU A 72 -18.03 6.02 -4.79
CA LEU A 72 -17.19 4.89 -4.39
C LEU A 72 -16.18 4.49 -5.50
N GLN A 73 -16.59 4.59 -6.77
CA GLN A 73 -15.72 4.30 -7.90
C GLN A 73 -14.55 5.29 -7.99
N ASP A 74 -14.82 6.59 -7.79
CA ASP A 74 -13.76 7.60 -7.75
C ASP A 74 -12.80 7.32 -6.59
N ALA A 75 -13.33 6.96 -5.42
CA ALA A 75 -12.51 6.58 -4.27
C ALA A 75 -11.62 5.35 -4.57
N HIS A 76 -12.13 4.35 -5.29
CA HIS A 76 -11.34 3.19 -5.72
C HIS A 76 -10.17 3.58 -6.63
N GLU A 77 -10.40 4.46 -7.61
CA GLU A 77 -9.35 4.91 -8.54
C GLU A 77 -8.27 5.73 -7.80
N VAL A 78 -8.70 6.60 -6.87
CA VAL A 78 -7.78 7.38 -6.03
C VAL A 78 -6.95 6.45 -5.13
N LEU A 79 -7.57 5.46 -4.48
CA LEU A 79 -6.86 4.46 -3.67
C LEU A 79 -5.79 3.76 -4.51
N LEU A 80 -6.18 3.28 -5.68
CA LEU A 80 -5.30 2.52 -6.56
C LEU A 80 -4.11 3.38 -7.02
N ALA A 81 -4.35 4.65 -7.38
CA ALA A 81 -3.30 5.59 -7.77
C ALA A 81 -2.33 5.86 -6.62
N HIS A 82 -2.86 6.15 -5.42
CA HIS A 82 -2.06 6.44 -4.24
C HIS A 82 -1.23 5.25 -3.78
N VAL A 83 -1.83 4.07 -3.68
CA VAL A 83 -1.10 2.86 -3.28
C VAL A 83 0.02 2.54 -4.28
N ARG A 84 -0.23 2.69 -5.59
CA ARG A 84 0.83 2.53 -6.61
C ARG A 84 1.96 3.54 -6.43
N HIS A 85 1.61 4.79 -6.15
CA HIS A 85 2.59 5.85 -5.94
C HIS A 85 3.45 5.61 -4.71
N VAL A 86 2.82 5.30 -3.57
CA VAL A 86 3.46 4.98 -2.29
C VAL A 86 4.41 3.79 -2.44
N VAL A 87 3.94 2.69 -3.03
CA VAL A 87 4.78 1.51 -3.29
C VAL A 87 5.99 1.88 -4.15
N SER A 88 5.81 2.70 -5.20
CA SER A 88 6.92 3.14 -6.04
C SER A 88 7.93 4.02 -5.28
N ILE A 89 7.49 4.87 -4.35
CA ILE A 89 8.38 5.64 -3.47
C ILE A 89 9.17 4.70 -2.56
N ALA A 90 8.49 3.75 -1.92
CA ALA A 90 9.11 2.79 -1.01
C ALA A 90 10.17 1.92 -1.71
N GLU A 91 9.91 1.53 -2.96
CA GLU A 91 10.87 0.82 -3.82
C GLU A 91 12.13 1.67 -4.10
N ARG A 92 11.97 2.96 -4.44
CA ARG A 92 13.08 3.85 -4.84
C ARG A 92 13.96 4.30 -3.68
N ARG A 93 13.39 4.52 -2.50
CA ARG A 93 14.15 4.96 -1.30
C ARG A 93 15.14 3.88 -0.79
N GLY A 94 15.09 2.67 -1.33
CA GLY A 94 15.95 1.56 -0.92
C GLY A 94 17.33 1.46 -1.56
N GLY A 95 17.66 2.25 -2.58
CA GLY A 95 18.96 2.24 -3.28
C GLY A 95 19.27 0.97 -4.10
N ALA A 96 18.74 -0.17 -3.67
CA ALA A 96 18.51 -1.37 -4.46
C ALA A 96 16.99 -1.51 -4.62
N THR A 97 16.53 -1.89 -5.81
CA THR A 97 15.18 -2.42 -6.01
C THR A 97 14.92 -3.40 -4.88
N VAL A 98 14.08 -3.02 -3.91
CA VAL A 98 13.66 -3.95 -2.85
C VAL A 98 12.97 -5.04 -3.63
N GLY A 99 13.56 -6.24 -3.65
CA GLY A 99 13.31 -7.24 -4.65
C GLY A 99 11.92 -7.85 -4.51
N PHE A 100 10.89 -7.04 -4.70
CA PHE A 100 9.49 -7.30 -4.45
C PHE A 100 8.72 -6.53 -5.52
N ARG A 101 8.00 -7.26 -6.34
CA ARG A 101 7.11 -6.68 -7.36
C ARG A 101 5.69 -7.02 -6.97
N ALA A 102 4.84 -6.01 -6.90
CA ALA A 102 3.41 -6.22 -6.70
C ALA A 102 2.86 -7.17 -7.80
N GLU A 103 2.16 -8.22 -7.37
CA GLU A 103 1.49 -9.14 -8.27
C GLU A 103 0.38 -8.42 -9.04
N ARG A 104 0.11 -8.87 -10.28
CA ARG A 104 -0.88 -8.21 -11.13
C ARG A 104 -2.26 -8.33 -10.48
N ARG A 105 -2.97 -7.19 -10.44
CA ARG A 105 -4.35 -6.99 -9.92
C ARG A 105 -4.49 -7.10 -8.40
N PRO A 106 -4.01 -6.09 -7.67
CA PRO A 106 -4.39 -5.91 -6.26
C PRO A 106 -5.92 -5.82 -6.13
N ALA A 107 -6.45 -6.44 -5.08
CA ALA A 107 -7.89 -6.46 -4.82
C ALA A 107 -8.24 -5.29 -3.91
N VAL A 108 -9.11 -4.40 -4.39
CA VAL A 108 -9.71 -3.33 -3.59
C VAL A 108 -11.02 -3.84 -2.99
N ARG A 109 -11.22 -3.61 -1.70
CA ARG A 109 -12.42 -3.98 -0.95
C ARG A 109 -12.91 -2.77 -0.18
N ASP A 110 -14.22 -2.55 -0.20
CA ASP A 110 -14.87 -1.63 0.71
C ASP A 110 -14.91 -2.27 2.11
N ILE A 111 -14.38 -1.56 3.10
CA ILE A 111 -14.58 -1.92 4.49
C ILE A 111 -15.72 -1.03 4.97
N GLY A 112 -16.96 -1.47 4.72
CA GLY A 112 -18.12 -0.76 5.24
C GLY A 112 -17.89 -0.48 6.72
N LEU A 113 -17.93 0.80 7.11
CA LEU A 113 -17.90 1.19 8.51
C LEU A 113 -19.11 0.51 9.16
N VAL A 114 -18.87 -0.49 10.01
CA VAL A 114 -19.84 -0.85 11.03
C VAL A 114 -19.95 0.41 11.90
N SER A 115 -20.96 1.21 11.61
CA SER A 115 -21.32 2.35 12.45
C SER A 115 -21.76 1.77 13.78
N ALA A 116 -20.89 1.83 14.78
CA ALA A 116 -21.26 1.65 16.18
C ALA A 116 -21.82 2.96 16.73
#